data_AF-A0A6P6C3R8-F1
#
_entry.id   AF-A0A6P6C3R8-F1
#
_cell.length_a   1.000
_cell.length_b   1.000
_cell.length_c   1.000
_cell.angle_alpha   90.00
_cell.angle_beta   90.00
_cell.angle_gamma   90.00
#
_symmetry.space_group_name_H-M   'P 1'
#
loop_
_entity.id
_entity.type
_entity.pdbx_description
1 polymer ?
#
loop_
_entity_poly.entity_id
_entity_poly.type
_entity_poly.pdbx_seq_one_letter_code
_entity_poly.pdbx_strand_id
1 'polypeptide(L)'
;PSANGRARFVTAHLSGTSVRPRRRFSNKPAGWGREEAWGLHRGQGKRAHSGPLTAIACVLQVVFSKHCSSSDIMDLFCIATGLPRNTTISLLTTDDAMVSIDPTMPANSERSWQSLRPVHVPQLSQKEELIQTVLTQVAEQFSRAFKINELKAEVASHLAMLEKRVELEGLKVVEIEKCKSDIKKMREELAARSSRTSCPCKYSFLDNKKLTPRRDVPTYPKYLLSRETMEALRTPAFDVWLWEPNEMLSCLEHMYHDLGLVRDFSINPITLKRWLLCVHDNYRNNPFHNFRHCFCVTQMMYSMIWLCGLQEKFSQMDILVLMTAAICHDLDHPGYNNTYQINARTELAVRYNDISPLENHHCAVAFQILARPECDIFANVQPDGFKQIRQGMITLILATDMARHAEIMDSFKEKMEDFDYSCEEHTTLLKMILIKCCDISNEVRPMEVAEPWVDCLLEEYFMQPLKQGPCLARDGQAKAGEHVGQTAGRPSRQTHVKHEIGFNLRREGR
;
A
#
# COMPACT_ATOMS: atom_id res chain seq x y z
N PRO A 1 -8.20 -12.37 46.69
CA PRO A 1 -7.71 -11.59 45.53
C PRO A 1 -7.89 -12.41 44.23
N SER A 2 -9.14 -12.68 43.82
CA SER A 2 -9.96 -11.91 42.84
C SER A 2 -9.57 -12.14 41.37
N ALA A 3 -9.94 -13.32 40.86
CA ALA A 3 -10.21 -13.55 39.44
C ALA A 3 -11.74 -13.56 39.26
N ASN A 4 -12.30 -12.55 38.59
CA ASN A 4 -13.73 -12.42 38.37
C ASN A 4 -14.16 -13.24 37.15
N GLY A 5 -14.57 -14.48 37.39
CA GLY A 5 -15.39 -15.26 36.47
C GLY A 5 -16.88 -15.12 36.82
N ARG A 6 -17.68 -14.61 35.88
CA ARG A 6 -19.14 -14.80 35.76
C ARG A 6 -19.42 -14.81 34.25
N ALA A 7 -20.25 -15.69 33.68
CA ALA A 7 -21.56 -16.09 34.17
C ALA A 7 -21.92 -17.56 33.85
N ARG A 8 -22.84 -18.11 34.65
CA ARG A 8 -23.52 -19.41 34.51
C ARG A 8 -24.99 -19.21 34.11
N PHE A 9 -25.57 -20.34 33.69
CA PHE A 9 -26.98 -20.76 33.53
C PHE A 9 -27.49 -20.71 32.08
N VAL A 10 -27.74 -21.84 31.38
CA VAL A 10 -28.57 -23.05 31.63
C VAL A 10 -30.05 -22.73 31.77
N THR A 11 -30.88 -23.30 30.89
CA THR A 11 -32.14 -23.94 31.31
C THR A 11 -32.63 -24.94 30.26
N ALA A 12 -32.67 -26.20 30.68
CA ALA A 12 -33.70 -27.15 30.27
C ALA A 12 -34.94 -26.89 31.13
N HIS A 13 -36.15 -27.07 30.60
CA HIS A 13 -37.29 -27.45 31.43
C HIS A 13 -38.33 -28.27 30.65
N LEU A 14 -38.52 -29.50 31.14
CA LEU A 14 -39.77 -30.24 31.07
C LEU A 14 -40.74 -29.67 32.11
N SER A 15 -42.00 -29.58 31.68
CA SER A 15 -43.30 -29.45 32.37
C SER A 15 -43.37 -29.32 33.91
N GLY A 16 -44.20 -28.37 34.38
CA GLY A 16 -44.98 -28.56 35.62
C GLY A 16 -45.17 -27.35 36.54
N THR A 17 -46.36 -26.73 36.45
CA THR A 17 -47.14 -26.08 37.54
C THR A 17 -46.58 -24.89 38.36
N SER A 18 -47.21 -23.74 38.11
CA SER A 18 -47.91 -22.85 39.07
C SER A 18 -47.14 -21.82 39.94
N VAL A 19 -47.87 -20.71 40.14
CA VAL A 19 -47.72 -19.60 41.11
C VAL A 19 -46.77 -18.43 40.75
N ARG A 20 -47.37 -17.43 40.10
CA ARG A 20 -47.09 -15.98 40.17
C ARG A 20 -47.77 -15.38 41.45
N PRO A 21 -47.61 -14.09 41.89
CA PRO A 21 -46.90 -12.93 41.30
C PRO A 21 -46.27 -11.88 42.30
N ARG A 22 -45.74 -10.75 41.73
CA ARG A 22 -45.64 -9.34 42.25
C ARG A 22 -44.44 -9.01 43.18
N ARG A 23 -43.73 -7.85 43.10
CA ARG A 23 -43.93 -6.48 42.54
C ARG A 23 -42.54 -5.79 42.39
N ARG A 24 -42.23 -5.12 41.24
CA ARG A 24 -42.04 -3.65 40.99
C ARG A 24 -40.79 -3.00 41.66
N PHE A 25 -39.96 -2.14 41.05
CA PHE A 25 -40.24 -0.96 40.18
C PHE A 25 -38.97 -0.42 39.46
N SER A 26 -39.18 0.08 38.21
CA SER A 26 -38.59 1.29 37.53
C SER A 26 -37.07 1.47 37.35
N ASN A 27 -36.52 1.96 36.22
CA ASN A 27 -36.98 2.92 35.21
C ASN A 27 -36.38 2.63 33.81
N LYS A 28 -37.08 3.01 32.72
CA LYS A 28 -36.61 3.03 31.32
C LYS A 28 -35.83 4.33 31.00
N PRO A 29 -35.05 4.41 29.89
CA PRO A 29 -35.59 4.74 28.55
C PRO A 29 -35.07 3.74 27.48
N ALA A 30 -35.95 3.05 26.74
CA ALA A 30 -36.54 3.47 25.45
C ALA A 30 -35.49 3.73 24.35
N GLY A 31 -35.29 2.76 23.45
CA GLY A 31 -34.55 2.98 22.21
C GLY A 31 -33.93 1.75 21.51
N TRP A 32 -34.45 0.53 21.68
CA TRP A 32 -34.00 -0.63 20.88
C TRP A 32 -35.23 -1.30 20.26
N GLY A 33 -35.30 -1.27 18.93
CA GLY A 33 -36.38 -1.87 18.14
C GLY A 33 -35.96 -3.22 17.57
N ARG A 34 -36.86 -4.21 17.75
CA ARG A 34 -37.00 -5.53 17.09
C ARG A 34 -35.80 -6.47 17.08
N GLU A 35 -35.86 -7.48 17.95
CA GLU A 35 -35.05 -8.71 17.93
C GLU A 35 -35.74 -9.79 17.07
N GLU A 36 -35.00 -10.48 16.19
CA GLU A 36 -35.47 -11.67 15.44
C GLU A 36 -34.55 -12.88 15.69
N ALA A 37 -35.16 -14.06 15.83
CA ALA A 37 -34.56 -15.30 16.37
C ALA A 37 -34.42 -16.40 15.30
N TRP A 38 -33.38 -17.25 15.41
CA TRP A 38 -33.01 -18.21 14.35
C TRP A 38 -32.57 -19.58 14.87
N GLY A 39 -33.17 -20.69 14.40
CA GLY A 39 -32.85 -22.07 14.83
C GLY A 39 -32.13 -22.93 13.76
N LEU A 40 -31.24 -23.87 14.16
CA LEU A 40 -30.38 -24.71 13.27
C LEU A 40 -30.34 -26.22 13.62
N HIS A 41 -30.03 -27.12 12.64
CA HIS A 41 -29.92 -28.59 12.79
C HIS A 41 -28.70 -29.23 12.06
N ARG A 42 -28.21 -30.38 12.57
CA ARG A 42 -26.99 -31.12 12.15
C ARG A 42 -27.32 -32.49 11.52
N GLY A 43 -26.67 -32.87 10.42
CA GLY A 43 -26.73 -34.22 9.84
C GLY A 43 -25.33 -34.82 9.64
N GLN A 44 -25.08 -36.06 10.10
CA GLN A 44 -23.83 -36.81 9.86
C GLN A 44 -24.05 -37.99 8.90
N GLY A 45 -23.08 -38.22 8.01
CA GLY A 45 -23.10 -39.25 6.96
C GLY A 45 -22.96 -40.68 7.48
N LYS A 46 -23.58 -41.62 6.75
CA LYS A 46 -23.64 -43.06 7.06
C LYS A 46 -22.29 -43.76 6.89
N ARG A 47 -21.86 -44.53 7.89
CA ARG A 47 -21.08 -45.77 7.71
C ARG A 47 -21.74 -46.92 8.49
N ALA A 48 -21.65 -48.11 7.91
CA ALA A 48 -22.40 -49.32 8.27
C ALA A 48 -22.03 -49.90 9.64
N HIS A 49 -23.03 -50.16 10.49
CA HIS A 49 -23.39 -51.46 11.11
C HIS A 49 -24.31 -51.27 12.34
N SER A 50 -25.45 -51.98 12.31
CA SER A 50 -26.34 -52.45 13.39
C SER A 50 -26.69 -51.56 14.61
N GLY A 51 -27.95 -51.10 14.67
CA GLY A 51 -28.67 -50.69 15.89
C GLY A 51 -29.44 -49.35 15.76
N PRO A 52 -30.66 -49.18 16.31
CA PRO A 52 -31.42 -47.93 16.17
C PRO A 52 -30.93 -46.91 17.19
N LEU A 53 -29.97 -46.06 16.81
CA LEU A 53 -29.64 -44.85 17.55
C LEU A 53 -30.55 -43.72 17.04
N THR A 54 -31.55 -43.36 17.84
CA THR A 54 -32.30 -42.11 17.70
C THR A 54 -31.33 -40.93 17.66
N ALA A 55 -31.23 -40.26 16.52
CA ALA A 55 -30.45 -39.04 16.35
C ALA A 55 -31.08 -37.93 17.21
N ILE A 56 -30.38 -37.49 18.25
CA ILE A 56 -30.77 -36.30 19.03
C ILE A 56 -30.43 -35.08 18.17
N ALA A 57 -31.45 -34.47 17.57
CA ALA A 57 -31.31 -33.21 16.87
C ALA A 57 -31.28 -32.06 17.90
N CYS A 58 -30.12 -31.41 18.06
CA CYS A 58 -30.03 -30.17 18.83
C CYS A 58 -30.60 -29.02 18.01
N VAL A 59 -31.67 -28.38 18.50
CA VAL A 59 -32.11 -27.06 18.02
C VAL A 59 -31.25 -26.02 18.73
N LEU A 60 -30.46 -25.25 17.97
CA LEU A 60 -29.64 -24.17 18.52
C LEU A 60 -30.12 -22.83 17.99
N GLN A 61 -30.31 -21.87 18.90
CA GLN A 61 -30.71 -20.51 18.55
C GLN A 61 -29.49 -19.59 18.50
N VAL A 62 -29.26 -18.92 17.36
CA VAL A 62 -28.15 -17.96 17.17
C VAL A 62 -28.75 -16.59 16.82
N VAL A 63 -28.33 -15.53 17.52
CA VAL A 63 -28.82 -14.16 17.29
C VAL A 63 -27.62 -13.28 16.97
N PHE A 64 -27.71 -12.53 15.88
CA PHE A 64 -26.66 -11.61 15.42
C PHE A 64 -27.28 -10.29 14.94
N SER A 65 -26.47 -9.23 14.95
CA SER A 65 -26.91 -7.88 14.59
C SER A 65 -26.79 -7.65 13.08
N LYS A 66 -27.56 -6.71 12.53
CA LYS A 66 -27.40 -6.21 11.15
C LYS A 66 -26.04 -5.57 10.87
N HIS A 67 -25.25 -5.31 11.92
CA HIS A 67 -23.90 -4.76 11.85
C HIS A 67 -22.80 -5.84 11.90
N CYS A 68 -23.16 -7.11 12.08
CA CYS A 68 -22.20 -8.22 12.01
C CYS A 68 -21.71 -8.39 10.57
N SER A 69 -20.44 -8.71 10.38
CA SER A 69 -19.93 -9.13 9.07
C SER A 69 -20.35 -10.58 8.77
N SER A 70 -20.31 -11.01 7.51
CA SER A 70 -20.48 -12.42 7.15
C SER A 70 -19.49 -13.33 7.88
N SER A 71 -18.27 -12.86 8.14
CA SER A 71 -17.26 -13.59 8.91
C SER A 71 -17.68 -13.80 10.37
N ASP A 72 -18.25 -12.79 11.01
CA ASP A 72 -18.73 -12.89 12.39
C ASP A 72 -19.89 -13.89 12.52
N ILE A 73 -20.78 -13.91 11.52
CA ILE A 73 -21.92 -14.82 11.45
C ILE A 73 -21.44 -16.27 11.25
N MET A 74 -20.43 -16.48 10.39
CA MET A 74 -19.78 -17.79 10.20
C MET A 74 -19.13 -18.29 11.48
N ASP A 75 -18.39 -17.43 12.17
CA ASP A 75 -17.76 -17.75 13.46
C ASP A 75 -18.79 -18.14 14.52
N LEU A 76 -19.91 -17.40 14.59
CA LEU A 76 -21.02 -17.70 15.49
C LEU A 76 -21.65 -19.07 15.19
N PHE A 77 -21.83 -19.43 13.93
CA PHE A 77 -22.34 -20.75 13.54
C PHE A 77 -21.35 -21.88 13.86
N CYS A 78 -20.05 -21.68 13.64
CA CYS A 78 -19.02 -22.65 14.04
C CYS A 78 -19.02 -22.87 15.56
N ILE A 79 -19.08 -21.78 16.35
CA ILE A 79 -19.14 -21.85 17.81
C ILE A 79 -20.41 -22.58 18.29
N ALA A 80 -21.57 -22.24 17.73
CA ALA A 80 -22.84 -22.85 18.12
C ALA A 80 -22.89 -24.35 17.78
N THR A 81 -22.34 -24.76 16.64
CA THR A 81 -22.33 -26.15 16.17
C THR A 81 -21.16 -26.99 16.70
N GLY A 82 -20.23 -26.37 17.44
CA GLY A 82 -19.01 -27.00 17.95
C GLY A 82 -18.00 -27.38 16.85
N LEU A 83 -18.05 -26.69 15.71
CA LEU A 83 -17.07 -26.84 14.61
C LEU A 83 -15.87 -25.91 14.84
N PRO A 84 -14.65 -26.28 14.40
CA PRO A 84 -13.51 -25.37 14.38
C PRO A 84 -13.84 -24.09 13.58
N ARG A 85 -13.40 -22.92 14.06
CA ARG A 85 -13.73 -21.60 13.46
C ARG A 85 -13.40 -21.48 11.97
N ASN A 86 -12.38 -22.22 11.49
CA ASN A 86 -11.94 -22.21 10.10
C ASN A 86 -12.68 -23.24 9.21
N THR A 87 -13.78 -23.84 9.69
CA THR A 87 -14.54 -24.81 8.90
C THR A 87 -15.42 -24.09 7.91
N THR A 88 -15.26 -24.35 6.61
CA THR A 88 -16.20 -23.87 5.60
C THR A 88 -17.55 -24.56 5.78
N ILE A 89 -18.59 -23.78 6.02
CA ILE A 89 -19.95 -24.25 6.25
C ILE A 89 -20.88 -23.72 5.16
N SER A 90 -21.81 -24.56 4.72
CA SER A 90 -22.90 -24.17 3.82
C SER A 90 -24.22 -24.22 4.56
N LEU A 91 -25.04 -23.20 4.34
CA LEU A 91 -26.40 -23.10 4.83
C LEU A 91 -27.35 -23.53 3.72
N LEU A 92 -28.22 -24.50 4.01
CA LEU A 92 -29.13 -25.10 3.03
C LEU A 92 -30.58 -24.96 3.50
N THR A 93 -31.50 -24.62 2.61
CA THR A 93 -32.95 -24.66 2.88
C THR A 93 -33.46 -26.10 2.96
N THR A 94 -34.73 -26.29 3.32
CA THR A 94 -35.41 -27.60 3.31
C THR A 94 -35.41 -28.28 1.94
N ASP A 95 -35.23 -27.50 0.86
CA ASP A 95 -35.20 -27.97 -0.52
C ASP A 95 -33.75 -28.14 -1.04
N ASP A 96 -32.76 -28.21 -0.14
CA ASP A 96 -31.31 -28.32 -0.44
C ASP A 96 -30.75 -27.17 -1.33
N ALA A 97 -31.41 -26.00 -1.32
CA ALA A 97 -30.89 -24.80 -2.00
C ALA A 97 -29.91 -24.04 -1.08
N MET A 98 -28.78 -23.57 -1.64
CA MET A 98 -27.78 -22.81 -0.90
C MET A 98 -28.27 -21.41 -0.57
N VAL A 99 -28.11 -21.02 0.70
CA VAL A 99 -28.41 -19.69 1.23
C VAL A 99 -27.09 -18.98 1.52
N SER A 100 -26.95 -17.73 1.09
CA SER A 100 -25.79 -16.91 1.43
C SER A 100 -25.75 -16.61 2.93
N ILE A 101 -24.54 -16.68 3.51
CA ILE A 101 -24.33 -16.38 4.92
C ILE A 101 -23.90 -14.92 5.02
N ASP A 102 -24.88 -14.05 5.26
CA ASP A 102 -24.70 -12.61 5.35
C ASP A 102 -25.83 -11.99 6.20
N PRO A 103 -25.69 -10.73 6.65
CA PRO A 103 -26.66 -10.08 7.54
C PRO A 103 -28.07 -9.91 6.94
N THR A 104 -28.24 -10.12 5.64
CA THR A 104 -29.52 -10.02 4.93
C THR A 104 -30.19 -11.38 4.71
N MET A 105 -29.62 -12.46 5.24
CA MET A 105 -30.21 -13.80 5.17
C MET A 105 -31.64 -13.84 5.78
N PRO A 106 -32.57 -14.63 5.22
CA PRO A 106 -34.01 -14.58 5.55
C PRO A 106 -34.43 -15.41 6.78
N ALA A 107 -35.14 -14.81 7.74
CA ALA A 107 -35.52 -15.38 9.06
C ALA A 107 -36.06 -16.81 9.03
N ASN A 108 -35.52 -17.69 9.88
CA ASN A 108 -36.03 -19.04 10.07
C ASN A 108 -37.38 -18.97 10.78
N SER A 109 -38.34 -19.75 10.30
CA SER A 109 -39.65 -19.93 10.92
C SER A 109 -39.80 -21.39 11.36
N GLU A 110 -40.74 -21.68 12.26
CA GLU A 110 -41.05 -23.07 12.68
C GLU A 110 -41.41 -24.01 11.51
N ARG A 111 -41.70 -23.45 10.31
CA ARG A 111 -42.04 -24.21 9.10
C ARG A 111 -40.93 -24.23 8.04
N SER A 112 -39.89 -23.40 8.16
CA SER A 112 -38.80 -23.25 7.19
C SER A 112 -37.46 -23.16 7.93
N TRP A 113 -36.92 -24.31 8.27
CA TRP A 113 -35.66 -24.45 9.00
C TRP A 113 -34.51 -24.72 8.03
N GLN A 114 -33.39 -24.05 8.25
CA GLN A 114 -32.19 -24.22 7.43
C GLN A 114 -31.23 -25.21 8.12
N SER A 115 -30.55 -26.04 7.33
CA SER A 115 -29.55 -26.99 7.80
C SER A 115 -28.14 -26.47 7.52
N LEU A 116 -27.24 -26.59 8.51
CA LEU A 116 -25.83 -26.29 8.33
C LEU A 116 -25.07 -27.57 8.03
N ARG A 117 -24.34 -27.59 6.91
CA ARG A 117 -23.46 -28.71 6.54
C ARG A 117 -22.02 -28.21 6.42
N PRO A 118 -21.05 -28.88 7.06
CA PRO A 118 -19.64 -28.67 6.74
C PRO A 118 -19.42 -29.05 5.28
N VAL A 119 -18.86 -28.13 4.49
CA VAL A 119 -18.41 -28.45 3.14
C VAL A 119 -17.14 -29.27 3.31
N HIS A 120 -17.14 -30.51 2.83
CA HIS A 120 -15.92 -31.30 2.77
C HIS A 120 -15.05 -30.71 1.67
N VAL A 121 -14.23 -29.74 2.03
CA VAL A 121 -13.11 -29.29 1.20
C VAL A 121 -12.17 -30.51 1.09
N PRO A 122 -11.64 -30.84 -0.11
CA PRO A 122 -10.53 -31.77 -0.20
C PRO A 122 -9.47 -31.32 0.81
N GLN A 123 -8.85 -32.24 1.55
CA GLN A 123 -7.76 -31.88 2.46
C GLN A 123 -6.78 -30.98 1.72
N LEU A 124 -6.71 -29.73 2.16
CA LEU A 124 -5.68 -28.80 1.75
C LEU A 124 -4.34 -29.49 2.09
N SER A 125 -3.43 -29.48 1.14
CA SER A 125 -2.14 -30.14 1.32
C SER A 125 -1.41 -29.48 2.50
N GLN A 126 -0.47 -30.19 3.15
CA GLN A 126 0.35 -29.62 4.24
C GLN A 126 0.98 -28.26 3.88
N LYS A 127 1.17 -28.01 2.57
CA LYS A 127 1.60 -26.75 1.94
C LYS A 127 0.70 -25.56 2.23
N GLU A 128 -0.63 -25.73 2.18
CA GLU A 128 -1.60 -24.66 2.39
C GLU A 128 -1.83 -24.36 3.88
N GLU A 129 -1.78 -25.37 4.75
CA GLU A 129 -1.81 -25.15 6.22
C GLU A 129 -0.57 -24.41 6.71
N LEU A 130 0.61 -24.69 6.14
CA LEU A 130 1.84 -23.98 6.48
C LEU A 130 1.80 -22.52 6.00
N ILE A 131 1.30 -22.28 4.78
CA ILE A 131 1.09 -20.93 4.23
C ILE A 131 0.07 -20.14 5.05
N GLN A 132 -1.06 -20.76 5.42
CA GLN A 132 -2.04 -20.12 6.30
C GLN A 132 -1.39 -19.79 7.65
N THR A 133 -0.53 -20.65 8.19
CA THR A 133 0.14 -20.43 9.47
C THR A 133 1.17 -19.31 9.40
N VAL A 134 1.96 -19.23 8.33
CA VAL A 134 2.95 -18.15 8.13
C VAL A 134 2.25 -16.82 7.81
N LEU A 135 1.24 -16.82 6.94
CA LEU A 135 0.44 -15.62 6.66
C LEU A 135 -0.32 -15.15 7.90
N THR A 136 -0.81 -16.08 8.73
CA THR A 136 -1.44 -15.74 10.02
C THR A 136 -0.39 -15.21 10.99
N GLN A 137 0.81 -15.77 11.07
CA GLN A 137 1.90 -15.23 11.89
C GLN A 137 2.32 -13.84 11.43
N VAL A 138 2.47 -13.62 10.12
CA VAL A 138 2.75 -12.31 9.53
C VAL A 138 1.60 -11.36 9.87
N ALA A 139 0.35 -11.71 9.56
CA ALA A 139 -0.83 -10.90 9.91
C ALA A 139 -0.97 -10.64 11.41
N GLU A 140 -0.56 -11.57 12.28
CA GLU A 140 -0.58 -11.43 13.73
C GLU A 140 0.58 -10.56 14.24
N GLN A 141 1.74 -10.57 13.59
CA GLN A 141 2.84 -9.63 13.84
C GLN A 141 2.47 -8.22 13.35
N PHE A 142 1.85 -8.10 12.18
CA PHE A 142 1.27 -6.86 11.67
C PHE A 142 0.18 -6.36 12.64
N SER A 143 -0.77 -7.20 13.06
CA SER A 143 -1.85 -6.83 14.01
C SER A 143 -1.33 -6.49 15.41
N ARG A 144 -0.22 -7.11 15.86
CA ARG A 144 0.45 -6.77 17.12
C ARG A 144 1.22 -5.46 17.05
N ALA A 145 1.78 -5.12 15.88
CA ALA A 145 2.43 -3.83 15.60
C ALA A 145 1.41 -2.69 15.45
N PHE A 146 0.18 -3.00 15.01
CA PHE A 146 -0.93 -2.04 14.86
C PHE A 146 -1.89 -2.05 16.07
N LYS A 147 -1.41 -2.29 17.30
CA LYS A 147 -2.29 -2.23 18.47
C LYS A 147 -2.93 -0.84 18.55
N ILE A 148 -4.26 -0.82 18.59
CA ILE A 148 -5.14 0.38 18.62
C ILE A 148 -4.77 1.41 19.71
N ASN A 149 -4.03 1.01 20.76
CA ASN A 149 -3.52 1.91 21.79
C ASN A 149 -2.25 2.66 21.37
N GLU A 150 -1.41 2.08 20.51
CA GLU A 150 -0.28 2.76 19.86
C GLU A 150 -0.78 3.76 18.83
N LEU A 151 -1.77 3.40 18.00
CA LEU A 151 -2.37 4.35 17.04
C LEU A 151 -2.98 5.57 17.74
N LYS A 152 -3.61 5.39 18.92
CA LYS A 152 -4.09 6.52 19.74
C LYS A 152 -2.97 7.38 20.31
N ALA A 153 -1.86 6.76 20.72
CA ALA A 153 -0.70 7.48 21.23
C ALA A 153 0.05 8.21 20.10
N GLU A 154 0.11 7.61 18.92
CA GLU A 154 0.72 8.14 17.70
C GLU A 154 -0.10 9.29 17.13
N VAL A 155 -1.43 9.15 17.05
CA VAL A 155 -2.34 10.24 16.67
C VAL A 155 -2.25 11.39 17.68
N ALA A 156 -2.17 11.11 18.99
CA ALA A 156 -1.98 12.15 19.99
C ALA A 156 -0.61 12.85 19.87
N SER A 157 0.44 12.10 19.54
CA SER A 157 1.79 12.62 19.30
C SER A 157 1.85 13.48 18.03
N HIS A 158 1.21 13.03 16.94
CA HIS A 158 1.09 13.77 15.69
C HIS A 158 0.27 15.04 15.87
N LEU A 159 -0.81 15.00 16.64
CA LEU A 159 -1.60 16.19 16.96
C LEU A 159 -0.74 17.22 17.71
N ALA A 160 0.02 16.78 18.72
CA ALA A 160 0.92 17.65 19.48
C ALA A 160 2.09 18.20 18.62
N MET A 161 2.60 17.41 17.67
CA MET A 161 3.64 17.84 16.73
C MET A 161 3.09 18.87 15.74
N LEU A 162 1.87 18.68 15.23
CA LEU A 162 1.19 19.61 14.34
C LEU A 162 0.86 20.92 15.07
N GLU A 163 0.36 20.85 16.30
CA GLU A 163 0.13 22.03 17.14
C GLU A 163 1.43 22.83 17.33
N LYS A 164 2.52 22.16 17.69
CA LYS A 164 3.83 22.79 17.85
C LYS A 164 4.38 23.37 16.55
N ARG A 165 4.14 22.72 15.40
CA ARG A 165 4.54 23.21 14.08
C ARG A 165 3.69 24.41 13.65
N VAL A 166 2.40 24.43 13.95
CA VAL A 166 1.50 25.57 13.73
C VAL A 166 1.91 26.76 14.61
N GLU A 167 2.32 26.52 15.86
CA GLU A 167 2.89 27.57 16.73
C GLU A 167 4.21 28.13 16.16
N LEU A 168 5.07 27.26 15.63
CA LEU A 168 6.36 27.64 15.03
C LEU A 168 6.19 28.40 13.71
N GLU A 169 5.29 27.96 12.84
CA GLU A 169 4.90 28.68 11.63
C GLU A 169 4.18 29.99 11.96
N GLY A 170 3.36 30.02 13.02
CA GLY A 170 2.79 31.24 13.56
C GLY A 170 3.86 32.25 13.99
N LEU A 171 4.91 31.79 14.69
CA LEU A 171 6.07 32.61 15.05
C LEU A 171 6.83 33.12 13.81
N LYS A 172 7.03 32.27 12.79
CA LYS A 172 7.62 32.69 11.51
C LYS A 172 6.77 33.73 10.79
N VAL A 173 5.44 33.62 10.83
CA VAL A 173 4.54 34.64 10.25
C VAL A 173 4.70 35.97 10.98
N VAL A 174 4.86 35.97 12.31
CA VAL A 174 5.16 37.20 13.08
C VAL A 174 6.53 37.78 12.68
N GLU A 175 7.56 36.95 12.52
CA GLU A 175 8.89 37.39 12.06
C GLU A 175 8.88 37.90 10.62
N ILE A 176 8.09 37.28 9.73
CA ILE A 176 7.89 37.72 8.35
C ILE A 176 7.16 39.06 8.31
N GLU A 177 6.12 39.26 9.12
CA GLU A 177 5.41 40.53 9.22
C GLU A 177 6.30 41.64 9.81
N LYS A 178 7.14 41.30 10.80
CA LYS A 178 8.17 42.21 11.31
C LYS A 178 9.20 42.57 10.23
N CYS A 179 9.67 41.59 9.47
CA CYS A 179 10.61 41.80 8.38
C CYS A 179 10.00 42.64 7.24
N LYS A 180 8.72 42.41 6.89
CA LYS A 180 7.98 43.25 5.94
C LYS A 180 7.85 44.68 6.43
N SER A 181 7.56 44.88 7.71
CA SER A 181 7.50 46.20 8.35
C SER A 181 8.86 46.91 8.30
N ASP A 182 9.94 46.19 8.63
CA ASP A 182 11.31 46.72 8.59
C ASP A 182 11.75 47.06 7.16
N ILE A 183 11.40 46.23 6.16
CA ILE A 183 11.63 46.50 4.74
C ILE A 183 10.84 47.74 4.28
N LYS A 184 9.60 47.90 4.73
CA LYS A 184 8.78 49.08 4.41
C LYS A 184 9.42 50.35 5.00
N LYS A 185 9.85 50.30 6.25
CA LYS A 185 10.54 51.41 6.93
C LYS A 185 11.86 51.77 6.24
N MET A 186 12.66 50.77 5.85
CA MET A 186 13.90 51.00 5.09
C MET A 186 13.63 51.63 3.72
N ARG A 187 12.55 51.24 3.01
CA ARG A 187 12.15 51.86 1.73
C ARG A 187 11.71 53.30 1.90
N GLU A 188 10.98 53.62 2.96
CA GLU A 188 10.56 54.98 3.31
C GLU A 188 11.77 55.87 3.68
N GLU A 189 12.74 55.32 4.42
CA GLU A 189 14.01 56.00 4.72
C GLU A 189 14.88 56.22 3.47
N LEU A 190 14.90 55.26 2.54
CA LEU A 190 15.61 55.38 1.26
C LEU A 190 14.95 56.45 0.36
N ALA A 191 13.61 56.47 0.30
CA ALA A 191 12.86 57.47 -0.44
C ALA A 191 13.05 58.88 0.14
N ALA A 192 13.11 59.02 1.47
CA ALA A 192 13.41 60.28 2.13
C ALA A 192 14.84 60.79 1.81
N ARG A 193 15.81 59.88 1.70
CA ARG A 193 17.22 60.20 1.37
C ARG A 193 17.46 60.44 -0.12
N SER A 194 16.63 59.90 -1.00
CA SER A 194 16.74 60.05 -2.47
C SER A 194 16.38 61.46 -2.97
N SER A 195 15.81 62.32 -2.12
CA SER A 195 15.55 63.74 -2.41
C SER A 195 16.81 64.64 -2.42
N ARG A 196 17.99 64.10 -2.09
CA ARG A 196 19.26 64.85 -2.04
C ARG A 196 20.42 64.08 -2.65
N THR A 197 20.43 63.87 -3.96
CA THR A 197 21.69 63.78 -4.74
C THR A 197 21.40 63.70 -6.25
N SER A 198 21.75 64.76 -6.97
CA SER A 198 21.91 64.73 -8.43
C SER A 198 23.40 64.52 -8.75
N CYS A 199 23.74 63.55 -9.60
CA CYS A 199 24.80 63.72 -10.62
C CYS A 199 24.86 62.54 -11.61
N PRO A 200 25.31 62.76 -12.87
CA PRO A 200 24.95 61.95 -14.03
C PRO A 200 26.09 61.06 -14.58
N CYS A 201 25.76 60.31 -15.64
CA CYS A 201 26.62 59.65 -16.67
C CYS A 201 27.06 58.20 -16.39
N LYS A 202 27.25 57.28 -17.35
CA LYS A 202 27.04 57.18 -18.81
C LYS A 202 27.15 55.68 -19.20
N TYR A 203 26.58 55.32 -20.34
CA TYR A 203 26.55 54.01 -21.00
C TYR A 203 27.95 53.46 -21.38
N SER A 204 28.16 52.13 -21.31
CA SER A 204 28.91 51.36 -22.34
C SER A 204 28.74 49.84 -22.18
N PHE A 205 28.48 49.20 -23.33
CA PHE A 205 28.34 47.76 -23.57
C PHE A 205 29.71 47.13 -23.94
N LEU A 206 29.82 45.80 -23.76
CA LEU A 206 30.88 44.83 -24.14
C LEU A 206 32.10 44.70 -23.22
N ASP A 207 32.26 43.50 -22.63
CA ASP A 207 33.45 42.69 -22.94
C ASP A 207 33.27 41.18 -22.70
N ASN A 208 33.86 40.39 -23.59
CA ASN A 208 33.93 38.93 -23.62
C ASN A 208 34.94 38.41 -22.58
N LYS A 209 34.53 37.58 -21.61
CA LYS A 209 35.46 36.73 -20.84
C LYS A 209 34.90 35.34 -20.51
N LYS A 210 35.59 34.33 -21.07
CA LYS A 210 35.83 32.94 -20.60
C LYS A 210 34.77 32.32 -19.68
N LEU A 211 34.06 31.34 -20.21
CA LEU A 211 33.33 30.33 -19.45
C LEU A 211 34.31 29.54 -18.56
N THR A 212 34.33 29.88 -17.28
CA THR A 212 34.79 28.96 -16.22
C THR A 212 33.64 28.01 -15.90
N PRO A 213 33.89 26.71 -15.61
CA PRO A 213 32.83 25.79 -15.22
C PRO A 213 32.34 26.20 -13.83
N ARG A 214 31.18 26.86 -13.79
CA ARG A 214 30.51 27.18 -12.53
C ARG A 214 30.07 25.89 -11.86
N ARG A 215 30.69 25.57 -10.72
CA ARG A 215 30.19 24.62 -9.72
C ARG A 215 29.02 25.27 -8.97
N ASP A 216 27.94 25.59 -9.67
CA ASP A 216 26.73 26.11 -9.04
C ASP A 216 25.83 24.90 -8.72
N VAL A 217 26.06 24.26 -7.56
CA VAL A 217 25.02 23.41 -6.97
C VAL A 217 23.90 24.36 -6.55
N PRO A 218 22.65 24.19 -7.01
CA PRO A 218 21.57 25.05 -6.56
C PRO A 218 21.46 24.99 -5.04
N THR A 219 21.52 26.14 -4.38
CA THR A 219 21.45 26.24 -2.92
C THR A 219 19.99 26.10 -2.49
N TYR A 220 19.55 24.87 -2.26
CA TYR A 220 18.28 24.61 -1.58
C TYR A 220 18.44 24.85 -0.08
N PRO A 221 17.40 25.35 0.63
CA PRO A 221 17.42 25.40 2.10
C PRO A 221 17.75 24.00 2.63
N LYS A 222 18.79 23.87 3.46
CA LYS A 222 19.11 22.58 4.09
C LYS A 222 17.93 22.19 4.97
N TYR A 223 17.15 21.22 4.51
CA TYR A 223 16.19 20.57 5.36
C TYR A 223 16.91 19.62 6.30
N LEU A 224 16.69 19.79 7.60
CA LEU A 224 17.26 18.93 8.64
C LEU A 224 16.13 18.06 9.16
N LEU A 225 16.23 16.75 8.91
CA LEU A 225 15.25 15.78 9.42
C LEU A 225 15.26 15.81 10.95
N SER A 226 14.08 15.90 11.55
CA SER A 226 13.96 15.75 13.01
C SER A 226 14.24 14.30 13.41
N ARG A 227 14.52 14.06 14.69
CA ARG A 227 14.73 12.69 15.18
C ARG A 227 13.47 11.83 15.01
N GLU A 228 12.31 12.41 15.30
CA GLU A 228 11.01 11.77 15.15
C GLU A 228 10.75 11.40 13.68
N THR A 229 11.16 12.28 12.75
CA THR A 229 11.07 12.01 11.31
C THR A 229 11.92 10.80 10.92
N MET A 230 13.17 10.74 11.39
CA MET A 230 14.09 9.63 11.08
C MET A 230 13.59 8.30 11.66
N GLU A 231 13.02 8.32 12.87
CA GLU A 231 12.42 7.14 13.50
C GLU A 231 11.15 6.69 12.74
N ALA A 232 10.27 7.62 12.37
CA ALA A 232 9.06 7.33 11.58
C ALA A 232 9.40 6.83 10.17
N LEU A 233 10.50 7.30 9.56
CA LEU A 233 10.91 6.89 8.22
C LEU A 233 11.18 5.39 8.10
N ARG A 234 11.47 4.71 9.23
CA ARG A 234 11.72 3.26 9.30
C ARG A 234 10.44 2.43 9.34
N THR A 235 9.26 3.04 9.43
CA THR A 235 7.99 2.33 9.59
C THR A 235 7.11 2.49 8.33
N PRO A 236 6.27 1.47 7.99
CA PRO A 236 5.34 1.58 6.86
C PRO A 236 4.23 2.61 7.09
N ALA A 237 4.05 3.08 8.34
CA ALA A 237 3.08 4.10 8.72
C ALA A 237 3.50 5.53 8.35
N PHE A 238 4.71 5.73 7.82
CA PHE A 238 5.19 7.05 7.40
C PHE A 238 4.23 7.72 6.41
N ASP A 239 3.68 8.87 6.80
CA ASP A 239 2.79 9.66 5.95
C ASP A 239 3.60 10.38 4.87
N VAL A 240 3.57 9.82 3.67
CA VAL A 240 4.29 10.30 2.51
C VAL A 240 3.73 11.61 1.95
N TRP A 241 2.51 12.02 2.28
CA TRP A 241 1.87 13.20 1.69
C TRP A 241 2.30 14.53 2.32
N LEU A 242 2.90 14.48 3.52
CA LEU A 242 3.29 15.67 4.28
C LEU A 242 4.55 16.38 3.75
N TRP A 243 5.24 15.79 2.78
CA TRP A 243 6.61 16.17 2.42
C TRP A 243 6.71 16.80 1.04
N GLU A 244 7.42 17.92 0.95
CA GLU A 244 7.83 18.54 -0.31
C GLU A 244 9.00 17.76 -0.96
N PRO A 245 9.24 17.93 -2.27
CA PRO A 245 10.31 17.20 -2.96
C PRO A 245 11.70 17.31 -2.33
N ASN A 246 12.09 18.50 -1.86
CA ASN A 246 13.37 18.72 -1.17
C ASN A 246 13.46 17.98 0.17
N GLU A 247 12.35 17.82 0.88
CA GLU A 247 12.32 17.06 2.14
C GLU A 247 12.39 15.55 1.84
N MET A 248 11.66 15.05 0.84
CA MET A 248 11.76 13.66 0.36
C MET A 248 13.18 13.32 -0.11
N LEU A 249 13.85 14.22 -0.84
CA LEU A 249 15.25 14.08 -1.23
C LEU A 249 16.18 13.96 -0.02
N SER A 250 15.91 14.72 1.05
CA SER A 250 16.67 14.65 2.30
C SER A 250 16.43 13.32 3.03
N CYS A 251 15.20 12.79 2.99
CA CYS A 251 14.88 11.45 3.50
C CYS A 251 15.62 10.35 2.72
N LEU A 252 15.65 10.41 1.38
CA LEU A 252 16.39 9.45 0.55
C LEU A 252 17.90 9.51 0.83
N GLU A 253 18.46 10.72 0.93
CA GLU A 253 19.86 10.91 1.32
C GLU A 253 20.15 10.27 2.69
N HIS A 254 19.27 10.52 3.67
CA HIS A 254 19.39 9.94 5.00
C HIS A 254 19.39 8.40 4.97
N MET A 255 18.48 7.77 4.21
CA MET A 255 18.43 6.30 4.10
C MET A 255 19.77 5.70 3.62
N TYR A 256 20.43 6.31 2.63
CA TYR A 256 21.73 5.85 2.14
C TYR A 256 22.84 5.96 3.20
N HIS A 257 22.81 7.02 4.01
CA HIS A 257 23.75 7.19 5.11
C HIS A 257 23.47 6.21 6.26
N ASP A 258 22.21 6.09 6.66
CA ASP A 258 21.76 5.29 7.80
C ASP A 258 21.96 3.79 7.57
N LEU A 259 21.72 3.31 6.34
CA LEU A 259 22.02 1.92 5.93
C LEU A 259 23.54 1.65 5.76
N GLY A 260 24.40 2.66 5.91
CA GLY A 260 25.85 2.53 5.74
C GLY A 260 26.33 2.45 4.30
N LEU A 261 25.45 2.60 3.31
CA LEU A 261 25.77 2.48 1.88
C LEU A 261 26.80 3.52 1.43
N VAL A 262 26.68 4.75 1.92
CA VAL A 262 27.65 5.81 1.61
C VAL A 262 29.06 5.45 2.09
N ARG A 263 29.15 4.89 3.30
CA ARG A 263 30.43 4.49 3.90
C ARG A 263 31.03 3.29 3.15
N ASP A 264 30.24 2.23 2.96
CA ASP A 264 30.74 0.94 2.50
C ASP A 264 31.11 0.95 1.00
N PHE A 265 30.42 1.77 0.20
CA PHE A 265 30.70 1.94 -1.23
C PHE A 265 31.47 3.22 -1.56
N SER A 266 31.95 3.95 -0.55
CA SER A 266 32.69 5.22 -0.73
C SER A 266 31.96 6.21 -1.62
N ILE A 267 30.63 6.32 -1.47
CA ILE A 267 29.81 7.23 -2.27
C ILE A 267 30.15 8.66 -1.85
N ASN A 268 30.49 9.53 -2.80
CA ASN A 268 30.71 10.93 -2.49
C ASN A 268 29.37 11.59 -2.10
N PRO A 269 29.21 12.19 -0.91
CA PRO A 269 27.92 12.73 -0.47
C PRO A 269 27.36 13.84 -1.38
N ILE A 270 28.22 14.60 -2.06
CA ILE A 270 27.78 15.61 -3.03
C ILE A 270 27.27 14.95 -4.31
N THR A 271 27.90 13.85 -4.73
CA THR A 271 27.48 13.06 -5.89
C THR A 271 26.15 12.36 -5.61
N LEU A 272 25.94 11.84 -4.39
CA LEU A 272 24.65 11.31 -3.95
C LEU A 272 23.52 12.35 -4.10
N LYS A 273 23.72 13.57 -3.58
CA LYS A 273 22.72 14.65 -3.72
C LYS A 273 22.44 14.99 -5.18
N ARG A 274 23.48 15.10 -6.02
CA ARG A 274 23.32 15.41 -7.45
C ARG A 274 22.60 14.30 -8.20
N TRP A 275 22.91 13.04 -7.88
CA TRP A 275 22.21 11.89 -8.42
C TRP A 275 20.74 11.90 -8.04
N LEU A 276 20.40 12.08 -6.75
CA LEU A 276 19.01 12.18 -6.28
C LEU A 276 18.24 13.32 -6.93
N LEU A 277 18.86 14.51 -7.08
CA LEU A 277 18.26 15.64 -7.82
C LEU A 277 18.01 15.30 -9.29
N CYS A 278 18.99 14.67 -9.96
CA CYS A 278 18.84 14.26 -11.35
C CYS A 278 17.76 13.19 -11.52
N VAL A 279 17.64 12.24 -10.58
CA VAL A 279 16.57 11.24 -10.55
C VAL A 279 15.21 11.95 -10.42
N HIS A 280 15.05 12.84 -9.44
CA HIS A 280 13.84 13.64 -9.26
C HIS A 280 13.44 14.36 -10.55
N ASP A 281 14.39 15.03 -11.20
CA ASP A 281 14.13 15.79 -12.43
C ASP A 281 13.76 14.91 -13.64
N ASN A 282 14.01 13.61 -13.57
CA ASN A 282 13.63 12.63 -14.61
C ASN A 282 12.38 11.82 -14.24
N TYR A 283 11.75 12.07 -13.08
CA TYR A 283 10.39 11.64 -12.82
C TYR A 283 9.40 12.66 -13.40
N ARG A 284 8.40 12.17 -14.13
CA ARG A 284 7.37 13.05 -14.73
C ARG A 284 6.29 13.40 -13.70
N ASN A 285 5.59 14.50 -13.96
CA ASN A 285 4.44 14.95 -13.18
C ASN A 285 3.16 14.19 -13.61
N ASN A 286 3.19 12.86 -13.54
CA ASN A 286 1.98 12.04 -13.72
C ASN A 286 1.16 12.02 -12.43
N PRO A 287 -0.15 11.72 -12.49
CA PRO A 287 -0.96 11.56 -11.30
C PRO A 287 -0.42 10.47 -10.35
N PHE A 288 -0.04 9.28 -10.86
CA PHE A 288 0.44 8.17 -10.04
C PHE A 288 1.95 7.94 -10.19
N HIS A 289 2.44 7.60 -11.38
CA HIS A 289 3.85 7.21 -11.58
C HIS A 289 4.75 8.47 -11.63
N ASN A 290 4.98 9.07 -10.47
CA ASN A 290 5.73 10.31 -10.24
C ASN A 290 6.79 10.15 -9.13
N PHE A 291 7.52 11.22 -8.82
CA PHE A 291 8.60 11.16 -7.81
C PHE A 291 8.11 10.78 -6.41
N ARG A 292 6.87 11.14 -6.03
CA ARG A 292 6.32 10.75 -4.73
C ARG A 292 6.07 9.24 -4.69
N HIS A 293 5.62 8.63 -5.79
CA HIS A 293 5.48 7.17 -5.87
C HIS A 293 6.85 6.48 -5.73
N CYS A 294 7.87 6.95 -6.45
CA CYS A 294 9.27 6.53 -6.26
C CYS A 294 9.70 6.59 -4.78
N PHE A 295 9.40 7.70 -4.11
CA PHE A 295 9.68 7.86 -2.70
C PHE A 295 8.93 6.84 -1.84
N CYS A 296 7.65 6.57 -2.10
CA CYS A 296 6.85 5.56 -1.39
C CYS A 296 7.46 4.16 -1.51
N VAL A 297 7.84 3.74 -2.72
CA VAL A 297 8.44 2.42 -2.97
C VAL A 297 9.78 2.30 -2.24
N THR A 298 10.61 3.33 -2.32
CA THR A 298 11.91 3.35 -1.64
C THR A 298 11.78 3.36 -0.12
N GLN A 299 10.86 4.17 0.42
CA GLN A 299 10.61 4.26 1.85
C GLN A 299 10.01 2.95 2.40
N MET A 300 9.17 2.26 1.63
CA MET A 300 8.68 0.93 1.99
C MET A 300 9.84 -0.09 1.98
N MET A 301 10.72 -0.07 0.98
CA MET A 301 11.91 -0.94 0.95
C MET A 301 12.79 -0.70 2.18
N TYR A 302 13.05 0.55 2.53
CA TYR A 302 13.78 0.93 3.74
C TYR A 302 13.08 0.41 5.01
N SER A 303 11.75 0.51 5.10
CA SER A 303 10.98 -0.05 6.22
C SER A 303 11.08 -1.57 6.29
N MET A 304 11.00 -2.27 5.16
CA MET A 304 11.16 -3.72 5.09
C MET A 304 12.57 -4.16 5.52
N ILE A 305 13.61 -3.38 5.18
CA ILE A 305 14.98 -3.65 5.60
C ILE A 305 15.08 -3.70 7.13
N TRP A 306 14.43 -2.78 7.83
CA TRP A 306 14.37 -2.76 9.29
C TRP A 306 13.45 -3.84 9.86
N LEU A 307 12.21 -3.89 9.39
CA LEU A 307 11.16 -4.78 9.92
C LEU A 307 11.53 -6.26 9.79
N CYS A 308 12.17 -6.64 8.69
CA CYS A 308 12.54 -8.02 8.40
C CYS A 308 14.01 -8.34 8.73
N GLY A 309 14.76 -7.39 9.30
CA GLY A 309 16.18 -7.59 9.63
C GLY A 309 17.04 -7.95 8.42
N LEU A 310 16.79 -7.33 7.26
CA LEU A 310 17.35 -7.77 5.98
C LEU A 310 18.88 -7.62 5.90
N GLN A 311 19.49 -6.71 6.67
CA GLN A 311 20.95 -6.57 6.74
C GLN A 311 21.65 -7.79 7.39
N GLU A 312 20.90 -8.67 8.06
CA GLU A 312 21.41 -9.95 8.56
C GLU A 312 21.36 -11.07 7.51
N LYS A 313 20.60 -10.88 6.44
CA LYS A 313 20.32 -11.89 5.41
C LYS A 313 20.98 -11.57 4.08
N PHE A 314 21.18 -10.30 3.79
CA PHE A 314 21.69 -9.79 2.53
C PHE A 314 23.03 -9.09 2.70
N SER A 315 23.85 -9.14 1.65
CA SER A 315 25.08 -8.36 1.61
C SER A 315 24.75 -6.87 1.49
N GLN A 316 25.69 -5.99 1.87
CA GLN A 316 25.51 -4.55 1.64
C GLN A 316 25.32 -4.20 0.16
N MET A 317 25.82 -5.03 -0.77
CA MET A 317 25.62 -4.85 -2.21
C MET A 317 24.17 -5.15 -2.61
N ASP A 318 23.55 -6.17 -2.02
CA ASP A 318 22.13 -6.46 -2.21
C ASP A 318 21.26 -5.33 -1.67
N ILE A 319 21.59 -4.77 -0.50
CA ILE A 319 20.88 -3.61 0.07
C ILE A 319 21.02 -2.38 -0.84
N LEU A 320 22.23 -2.14 -1.37
CA LEU A 320 22.47 -1.07 -2.35
C LEU A 320 21.61 -1.26 -3.61
N VAL A 321 21.56 -2.48 -4.13
CA VAL A 321 20.78 -2.82 -5.33
C VAL A 321 19.28 -2.64 -5.08
N LEU A 322 18.75 -3.13 -3.95
CA LEU A 322 17.33 -2.98 -3.57
C LEU A 322 16.91 -1.52 -3.49
N MET A 323 17.70 -0.70 -2.77
CA MET A 323 17.41 0.73 -2.60
C MET A 323 17.52 1.49 -3.91
N THR A 324 18.59 1.26 -4.68
CA THR A 324 18.81 2.00 -5.94
C THR A 324 17.81 1.58 -7.02
N ALA A 325 17.45 0.30 -7.10
CA ALA A 325 16.41 -0.17 -8.01
C ALA A 325 15.04 0.42 -7.65
N ALA A 326 14.66 0.44 -6.36
CA ALA A 326 13.41 1.07 -5.91
C ALA A 326 13.31 2.55 -6.31
N ILE A 327 14.41 3.31 -6.18
CA ILE A 327 14.48 4.71 -6.59
C ILE A 327 14.34 4.90 -8.11
N CYS A 328 14.79 3.92 -8.90
CA CYS A 328 14.89 4.06 -10.35
C CYS A 328 13.78 3.38 -11.14
N HIS A 329 12.93 2.57 -10.49
CA HIS A 329 12.10 1.57 -11.18
C HIS A 329 11.09 2.15 -12.17
N ASP A 330 10.74 3.43 -12.03
CA ASP A 330 9.69 4.13 -12.81
C ASP A 330 10.21 5.41 -13.49
N LEU A 331 11.53 5.55 -13.63
CA LEU A 331 12.15 6.74 -14.21
C LEU A 331 11.60 7.06 -15.61
N ASP A 332 11.20 8.32 -15.82
CA ASP A 332 10.63 8.81 -17.08
C ASP A 332 9.34 8.08 -17.54
N HIS A 333 8.54 7.53 -16.61
CA HIS A 333 7.25 6.91 -16.94
C HIS A 333 6.33 7.91 -17.66
N PRO A 334 5.74 7.56 -18.83
CA PRO A 334 4.99 8.51 -19.66
C PRO A 334 3.53 8.71 -19.26
N GLY A 335 3.06 8.00 -18.23
CA GLY A 335 1.66 8.02 -17.78
C GLY A 335 0.76 7.03 -18.52
N TYR A 336 1.33 6.08 -19.28
CA TYR A 336 0.60 5.11 -20.08
C TYR A 336 1.31 3.77 -20.06
N ASN A 337 0.60 2.70 -19.69
CA ASN A 337 1.16 1.37 -19.49
C ASN A 337 1.68 0.68 -20.78
N ASN A 338 2.38 -0.44 -20.62
CA ASN A 338 2.96 -1.24 -21.72
C ASN A 338 1.93 -1.60 -22.81
N THR A 339 0.70 -1.96 -22.43
CA THR A 339 -0.38 -2.28 -23.39
C THR A 339 -0.68 -1.10 -24.31
N TYR A 340 -0.71 0.13 -23.78
CA TYR A 340 -0.85 1.32 -24.62
C TYR A 340 0.35 1.50 -25.55
N GLN A 341 1.58 1.37 -25.02
CA GLN A 341 2.80 1.56 -25.82
C GLN A 341 2.79 0.66 -27.06
N ILE A 342 2.48 -0.62 -26.87
CA ILE A 342 2.44 -1.65 -27.91
C ILE A 342 1.31 -1.37 -28.90
N ASN A 343 0.08 -1.16 -28.42
CA ASN A 343 -1.08 -0.95 -29.28
C ASN A 343 -0.95 0.34 -30.12
N ALA A 344 -0.39 1.40 -29.54
CA ALA A 344 -0.15 2.66 -30.23
C ALA A 344 1.14 2.67 -31.06
N ARG A 345 1.93 1.56 -31.04
CA ARG A 345 3.21 1.41 -31.74
C ARG A 345 4.15 2.59 -31.48
N THR A 346 4.25 2.99 -30.21
CA THR A 346 5.08 4.13 -29.82
C THR A 346 6.56 3.84 -30.06
N GLU A 347 7.40 4.87 -30.05
CA GLU A 347 8.85 4.69 -30.19
C GLU A 347 9.44 3.75 -29.13
N LEU A 348 8.86 3.71 -27.92
CA LEU A 348 9.29 2.79 -26.86
C LEU A 348 8.97 1.35 -27.22
N ALA A 349 7.75 1.06 -27.68
CA ALA A 349 7.36 -0.28 -28.11
C ALA A 349 8.24 -0.79 -29.26
N VAL A 350 8.48 0.05 -30.27
CA VAL A 350 9.37 -0.27 -31.39
C VAL A 350 10.82 -0.50 -30.92
N ARG A 351 11.34 0.36 -30.03
CA ARG A 351 12.72 0.25 -29.52
C ARG A 351 12.95 -1.03 -28.73
N TYR A 352 11.96 -1.44 -27.94
CA TYR A 352 12.06 -2.59 -27.04
C TYR A 352 11.34 -3.84 -27.56
N ASN A 353 10.92 -3.84 -28.82
CA ASN A 353 10.30 -4.98 -29.50
C ASN A 353 9.14 -5.59 -28.71
N ASP A 354 8.29 -4.73 -28.14
CA ASP A 354 7.12 -5.10 -27.32
C ASP A 354 7.42 -5.89 -26.02
N ILE A 355 8.69 -6.06 -25.64
CA ILE A 355 9.12 -6.79 -24.43
C ILE A 355 9.41 -5.78 -23.31
N SER A 356 8.53 -5.73 -22.31
CA SER A 356 8.59 -4.80 -21.16
C SER A 356 9.11 -3.40 -21.54
N PRO A 357 8.46 -2.67 -22.49
CA PRO A 357 9.02 -1.43 -23.03
C PRO A 357 9.31 -0.35 -21.98
N LEU A 358 8.45 -0.22 -20.97
CA LEU A 358 8.60 0.78 -19.91
C LEU A 358 9.72 0.41 -18.95
N GLU A 359 9.75 -0.82 -18.44
CA GLU A 359 10.74 -1.26 -17.46
C GLU A 359 12.16 -1.24 -18.06
N ASN A 360 12.30 -1.60 -19.34
CA ASN A 360 13.56 -1.42 -20.07
C ASN A 360 13.94 0.07 -20.21
N HIS A 361 12.97 0.96 -20.44
CA HIS A 361 13.19 2.40 -20.54
C HIS A 361 13.62 2.99 -19.19
N HIS A 362 12.94 2.66 -18.09
CA HIS A 362 13.29 3.08 -16.73
C HIS A 362 14.73 2.70 -16.40
N CYS A 363 15.11 1.46 -16.72
CA CYS A 363 16.47 0.96 -16.52
C CYS A 363 17.49 1.71 -17.40
N ALA A 364 17.17 1.95 -18.68
CA ALA A 364 18.04 2.70 -19.58
C ALA A 364 18.29 4.13 -19.08
N VAL A 365 17.25 4.84 -18.64
CA VAL A 365 17.35 6.19 -18.07
C VAL A 365 18.19 6.17 -16.78
N ALA A 366 17.97 5.21 -15.89
CA ALA A 366 18.74 5.06 -14.65
C ALA A 366 20.26 5.01 -14.92
N PHE A 367 20.68 4.18 -15.87
CA PHE A 367 22.10 4.06 -16.20
C PHE A 367 22.64 5.19 -17.07
N GLN A 368 21.79 5.91 -17.81
CA GLN A 368 22.18 7.17 -18.47
C GLN A 368 22.46 8.28 -17.45
N ILE A 369 21.71 8.33 -16.35
CA ILE A 369 21.98 9.26 -15.25
C ILE A 369 23.31 8.88 -14.57
N LEU A 370 23.49 7.61 -14.24
CA LEU A 370 24.72 7.11 -13.60
C LEU A 370 25.97 7.22 -14.48
N ALA A 371 25.82 7.26 -15.81
CA ALA A 371 26.94 7.49 -16.73
C ALA A 371 27.49 8.93 -16.70
N ARG A 372 26.77 9.88 -16.07
CA ARG A 372 27.26 11.25 -15.89
C ARG A 372 28.19 11.30 -14.68
N PRO A 373 29.47 11.70 -14.81
CA PRO A 373 30.44 11.64 -13.71
C PRO A 373 30.00 12.38 -12.44
N GLU A 374 29.20 13.44 -12.57
CA GLU A 374 28.67 14.22 -11.45
C GLU A 374 27.48 13.57 -10.71
N CYS A 375 26.89 12.52 -11.28
CA CYS A 375 25.77 11.73 -10.73
C CYS A 375 26.16 10.26 -10.51
N ASP A 376 27.39 9.86 -10.81
CA ASP A 376 27.86 8.48 -10.68
C ASP A 376 28.15 8.13 -9.22
N ILE A 377 27.11 7.66 -8.50
CA ILE A 377 27.24 7.15 -7.13
C ILE A 377 28.07 5.86 -7.03
N PHE A 378 28.41 5.23 -8.16
CA PHE A 378 29.22 4.01 -8.23
C PHE A 378 30.65 4.24 -8.72
N ALA A 379 31.08 5.50 -8.89
CA ALA A 379 32.40 5.86 -9.42
C ALA A 379 33.59 5.23 -8.67
N ASN A 380 33.41 4.92 -7.39
CA ASN A 380 34.44 4.30 -6.53
C ASN A 380 34.27 2.78 -6.35
N VAL A 381 33.27 2.18 -6.97
CA VAL A 381 33.04 0.73 -6.94
C VAL A 381 33.94 0.05 -7.98
N GLN A 382 34.54 -1.08 -7.60
CA GLN A 382 35.38 -1.85 -8.53
C GLN A 382 34.56 -2.34 -9.73
N PRO A 383 35.17 -2.48 -10.92
CA PRO A 383 34.44 -2.83 -12.15
C PRO A 383 33.58 -4.10 -12.04
N ASP A 384 34.05 -5.13 -11.35
CA ASP A 384 33.27 -6.36 -11.17
C ASP A 384 32.10 -6.18 -10.19
N GLY A 385 32.28 -5.36 -9.16
CA GLY A 385 31.17 -4.95 -8.28
C GLY A 385 30.13 -4.12 -9.02
N PHE A 386 30.55 -3.21 -9.91
CA PHE A 386 29.63 -2.45 -10.75
C PHE A 386 28.82 -3.36 -11.69
N LYS A 387 29.45 -4.40 -12.28
CA LYS A 387 28.73 -5.40 -13.10
C LYS A 387 27.65 -6.11 -12.29
N GLN A 388 27.96 -6.52 -11.05
CA GLN A 388 27.01 -7.18 -10.16
C GLN A 388 25.84 -6.25 -9.79
N ILE A 389 26.14 -5.01 -9.38
CA ILE A 389 25.12 -3.99 -9.09
C ILE A 389 24.23 -3.76 -10.30
N ARG A 390 24.84 -3.57 -11.48
CA ARG A 390 24.12 -3.33 -12.72
C ARG A 390 23.19 -4.49 -13.07
N GLN A 391 23.68 -5.72 -13.00
CA GLN A 391 22.88 -6.91 -13.26
C GLN A 391 21.71 -7.03 -12.28
N GLY A 392 21.98 -6.83 -10.99
CA GLY A 392 20.94 -6.86 -9.96
C GLY A 392 19.85 -5.82 -10.20
N MET A 393 20.23 -4.56 -10.44
CA MET A 393 19.27 -3.49 -10.74
C MET A 393 18.43 -3.77 -11.99
N ILE A 394 19.05 -4.27 -13.07
CA ILE A 394 18.32 -4.66 -14.30
C ILE A 394 17.28 -5.72 -13.97
N THR A 395 17.68 -6.79 -13.26
CA THR A 395 16.78 -7.87 -12.86
C THR A 395 15.60 -7.36 -12.03
N LEU A 396 15.85 -6.47 -11.06
CA LEU A 396 14.82 -5.97 -10.17
C LEU A 396 13.84 -5.00 -10.87
N ILE A 397 14.34 -4.08 -11.68
CA ILE A 397 13.48 -3.15 -12.43
C ILE A 397 12.64 -3.92 -13.46
N LEU A 398 13.21 -4.88 -14.19
CA LEU A 398 12.43 -5.71 -15.12
C LEU A 398 11.44 -6.65 -14.41
N ALA A 399 11.60 -6.88 -13.11
CA ALA A 399 10.66 -7.68 -12.33
C ALA A 399 9.41 -6.88 -11.93
N THR A 400 9.43 -5.54 -11.98
CA THR A 400 8.25 -4.73 -11.62
C THR A 400 7.15 -4.86 -12.67
N ASP A 401 7.45 -5.24 -13.92
CA ASP A 401 6.46 -5.54 -14.95
C ASP A 401 5.39 -6.52 -14.43
N MET A 402 4.16 -6.03 -14.33
CA MET A 402 3.04 -6.80 -13.78
C MET A 402 2.58 -7.93 -14.71
N ALA A 403 2.95 -7.93 -15.99
CA ALA A 403 2.73 -9.07 -16.89
C ALA A 403 3.51 -10.31 -16.44
N ARG A 404 4.64 -10.13 -15.76
CA ARG A 404 5.51 -11.21 -15.23
C ARG A 404 5.16 -11.63 -13.81
N HIS A 405 4.15 -11.02 -13.18
CA HIS A 405 3.83 -11.28 -11.78
C HIS A 405 3.57 -12.77 -11.49
N ALA A 406 2.76 -13.44 -12.32
CA ALA A 406 2.42 -14.84 -12.11
C ALA A 406 3.66 -15.75 -12.22
N GLU A 407 4.46 -15.58 -13.28
CA GLU A 407 5.72 -16.32 -13.49
C GLU A 407 6.65 -16.20 -12.27
N ILE A 408 6.90 -14.97 -11.81
CA ILE A 408 7.81 -14.70 -10.68
C ILE A 408 7.26 -15.30 -9.37
N MET A 409 5.95 -15.17 -9.13
CA MET A 409 5.31 -15.74 -7.94
C MET A 409 5.38 -17.26 -7.94
N ASP A 410 5.15 -17.92 -9.08
CA ASP A 410 5.21 -19.37 -9.19
C ASP A 410 6.64 -19.88 -8.98
N SER A 411 7.64 -19.24 -9.59
CA SER A 411 9.06 -19.56 -9.34
C SER A 411 9.46 -19.37 -7.88
N PHE A 412 8.99 -18.29 -7.22
CA PHE A 412 9.28 -18.08 -5.80
C PHE A 412 8.57 -19.13 -4.91
N LYS A 413 7.30 -19.43 -5.18
CA LYS A 413 6.52 -20.46 -4.45
C LYS A 413 7.17 -21.85 -4.57
N GLU A 414 7.78 -22.16 -5.71
CA GLU A 414 8.53 -23.41 -5.90
C GLU A 414 9.72 -23.52 -4.93
N LYS A 415 10.50 -22.43 -4.77
CA LYS A 415 11.70 -22.41 -3.91
C LYS A 415 11.42 -22.14 -2.44
N MET A 416 10.16 -21.93 -2.05
CA MET A 416 9.79 -21.59 -0.66
C MET A 416 9.88 -22.80 0.29
N GLU A 417 9.68 -24.02 -0.21
CA GLU A 417 9.70 -25.23 0.63
C GLU A 417 11.11 -25.55 1.15
N ASP A 418 12.13 -25.22 0.37
CA ASP A 418 13.56 -25.44 0.63
C ASP A 418 14.38 -24.15 0.51
N PHE A 419 13.77 -23.02 0.90
CA PHE A 419 14.39 -21.71 0.76
C PHE A 419 15.75 -21.65 1.48
N ASP A 420 16.75 -21.12 0.79
CA ASP A 420 18.13 -21.06 1.25
C ASP A 420 18.73 -19.70 0.95
N TYR A 421 19.12 -18.97 2.00
CA TYR A 421 19.77 -17.68 1.90
C TYR A 421 21.20 -17.76 1.32
N SER A 422 21.81 -18.94 1.28
CA SER A 422 23.11 -19.14 0.64
C SER A 422 23.01 -19.35 -0.88
N CYS A 423 21.82 -19.63 -1.39
CA CYS A 423 21.55 -19.82 -2.80
C CYS A 423 21.27 -18.49 -3.52
N GLU A 424 22.06 -18.18 -4.55
CA GLU A 424 21.94 -16.93 -5.32
C GLU A 424 20.59 -16.85 -6.08
N GLU A 425 20.08 -17.97 -6.57
CA GLU A 425 18.78 -18.03 -7.26
C GLU A 425 17.64 -17.70 -6.30
N HIS A 426 17.63 -18.32 -5.11
CA HIS A 426 16.61 -18.12 -4.09
C HIS A 426 16.60 -16.66 -3.61
N THR A 427 17.78 -16.12 -3.33
CA THR A 427 17.93 -14.71 -2.91
C THR A 427 17.58 -13.72 -4.03
N THR A 428 17.84 -14.05 -5.30
CA THR A 428 17.42 -13.24 -6.44
C THR A 428 15.91 -13.17 -6.56
N LEU A 429 15.22 -14.32 -6.47
CA LEU A 429 13.75 -14.36 -6.45
C LEU A 429 13.18 -13.59 -5.25
N LEU A 430 13.77 -13.74 -4.06
CA LEU A 430 13.36 -12.98 -2.89
C LEU A 430 13.50 -11.46 -3.12
N LYS A 431 14.62 -10.98 -3.68
CA LYS A 431 14.80 -9.56 -4.00
C LYS A 431 13.78 -9.06 -5.04
N MET A 432 13.43 -9.89 -6.03
CA MET A 432 12.35 -9.58 -6.98
C MET A 432 10.99 -9.46 -6.28
N ILE A 433 10.66 -10.37 -5.36
CA ILE A 433 9.43 -10.27 -4.57
C ILE A 433 9.44 -9.03 -3.68
N LEU A 434 10.55 -8.70 -3.04
CA LEU A 434 10.67 -7.53 -2.17
C LEU A 434 10.39 -6.22 -2.92
N ILE A 435 11.01 -6.00 -4.09
CA ILE A 435 10.76 -4.78 -4.87
C ILE A 435 9.31 -4.72 -5.35
N LYS A 436 8.73 -5.86 -5.79
CA LYS A 436 7.32 -5.92 -6.17
C LYS A 436 6.41 -5.62 -4.98
N CYS A 437 6.66 -6.20 -3.81
CA CYS A 437 5.89 -5.90 -2.61
C CYS A 437 5.91 -4.40 -2.30
N CYS A 438 7.07 -3.75 -2.39
CA CYS A 438 7.21 -2.31 -2.13
C CYS A 438 6.47 -1.45 -3.17
N ASP A 439 6.56 -1.80 -4.43
CA ASP A 439 5.92 -1.13 -5.57
C ASP A 439 4.39 -1.02 -5.40
N ILE A 440 3.74 -2.16 -5.13
CA ILE A 440 2.28 -2.25 -4.96
C ILE A 440 1.83 -2.17 -3.49
N SER A 441 2.58 -1.48 -2.63
CA SER A 441 2.39 -1.46 -1.16
C SER A 441 1.43 -0.38 -0.63
N ASN A 442 0.80 0.43 -1.47
CA ASN A 442 -0.03 1.56 -0.99
C ASN A 442 -1.08 1.13 0.05
N GLU A 443 -1.75 0.01 -0.19
CA GLU A 443 -2.78 -0.55 0.70
C GLU A 443 -2.25 -1.14 2.02
N VAL A 444 -0.92 -1.25 2.18
CA VAL A 444 -0.29 -1.63 3.46
C VAL A 444 -0.22 -0.43 4.42
N ARG A 445 -0.32 0.79 3.89
CA ARG A 445 -0.24 2.04 4.67
C ARG A 445 -1.57 2.32 5.38
N PRO A 446 -1.57 3.21 6.41
CA PRO A 446 -2.81 3.71 6.98
C PRO A 446 -3.78 4.23 5.91
N MET A 447 -5.08 4.03 6.12
CA MET A 447 -6.12 4.33 5.12
C MET A 447 -6.04 5.78 4.62
N GLU A 448 -5.75 6.72 5.52
CA GLU A 448 -5.63 8.15 5.21
C GLU A 448 -4.45 8.46 4.27
N VAL A 449 -3.43 7.60 4.29
CA VAL A 449 -2.25 7.70 3.41
C VAL A 449 -2.47 6.92 2.12
N ALA A 450 -3.19 5.80 2.17
CA ALA A 450 -3.44 4.91 1.04
C ALA A 450 -4.53 5.44 0.08
N GLU A 451 -5.68 5.88 0.60
CA GLU A 451 -6.86 6.27 -0.19
C GLU A 451 -6.54 7.29 -1.31
N PRO A 452 -5.75 8.36 -1.09
CA PRO A 452 -5.43 9.31 -2.14
C PRO A 452 -4.65 8.71 -3.32
N TRP A 453 -3.88 7.64 -3.10
CA TRP A 453 -3.17 6.95 -4.19
C TRP A 453 -4.11 6.25 -5.17
N VAL A 454 -5.25 5.75 -4.69
CA VAL A 454 -6.27 5.13 -5.55
C VAL A 454 -6.83 6.16 -6.52
N ASP A 455 -7.10 7.38 -6.05
CA ASP A 455 -7.58 8.47 -6.90
C ASP A 455 -6.53 8.86 -7.96
N CYS A 456 -5.27 9.00 -7.57
CA CYS A 456 -4.15 9.25 -8.49
C CYS A 456 -4.03 8.16 -9.56
N LEU A 457 -4.12 6.89 -9.16
CA LEU A 457 -4.03 5.75 -10.07
C LEU A 457 -5.18 5.76 -11.07
N LEU A 458 -6.41 5.95 -10.59
CA LEU A 458 -7.60 6.04 -11.43
C LEU A 458 -7.52 7.23 -12.40
N GLU A 459 -7.06 8.40 -11.95
CA GLU A 459 -6.86 9.56 -12.81
C GLU A 459 -5.91 9.24 -13.97
N GLU A 460 -4.78 8.59 -13.69
CA GLU A 460 -3.84 8.17 -14.74
C GLU A 460 -4.46 7.15 -15.70
N TYR A 461 -5.17 6.14 -15.18
CA TYR A 461 -5.90 5.16 -16.00
C TYR A 461 -6.95 5.82 -16.89
N PHE A 462 -7.69 6.84 -16.41
CA PHE A 462 -8.71 7.52 -17.22
C PHE A 462 -8.10 8.46 -18.27
N MET A 463 -6.87 8.93 -18.07
CA MET A 463 -6.15 9.72 -19.06
C MET A 463 -5.66 8.87 -20.26
N GLN A 464 -5.57 7.54 -20.08
CA GLN A 464 -5.10 6.61 -21.10
C GLN A 464 -6.06 6.43 -22.31
N PRO A 465 -7.37 6.19 -22.14
CA PRO A 465 -8.34 6.10 -23.25
C PRO A 465 -8.57 7.42 -24.00
N LEU A 466 -8.45 8.57 -23.34
CA LEU A 466 -8.76 9.89 -23.93
C LEU A 466 -7.86 10.27 -25.12
N LYS A 467 -6.69 9.62 -25.27
CA LYS A 467 -5.82 9.75 -26.44
C LYS A 467 -5.88 8.57 -27.42
N GLN A 468 -6.64 7.52 -27.12
CA GLN A 468 -6.82 6.36 -28.02
C GLN A 468 -7.82 6.62 -29.17
N GLY A 469 -8.43 7.81 -29.28
CA GLY A 469 -9.25 8.19 -30.44
C GLY A 469 -8.75 9.48 -31.11
N PRO A 470 -8.67 9.60 -32.47
CA PRO A 470 -8.96 8.66 -33.55
C PRO A 470 -7.71 8.44 -34.45
N CYS A 471 -6.83 7.48 -34.14
CA CYS A 471 -5.76 7.07 -35.07
C CYS A 471 -6.03 5.73 -35.78
N LEU A 472 -7.20 5.12 -35.57
CA LEU A 472 -7.58 3.84 -36.20
C LEU A 472 -8.80 3.92 -37.14
N ALA A 473 -9.22 5.11 -37.55
CA ALA A 473 -10.31 5.29 -38.52
C ALA A 473 -9.79 5.65 -39.93
N ARG A 474 -8.85 4.86 -40.45
CA ARG A 474 -8.54 4.79 -41.90
C ARG A 474 -8.15 3.37 -42.25
N ASP A 475 -9.14 2.50 -42.33
CA ASP A 475 -9.38 1.64 -43.51
C ASP A 475 -10.62 0.78 -43.23
N GLY A 476 -11.52 0.75 -44.23
CA GLY A 476 -12.92 0.40 -44.03
C GLY A 476 -13.20 -1.07 -43.78
N GLN A 477 -14.21 -1.32 -42.94
CA GLN A 477 -15.42 -2.05 -43.33
C GLN A 477 -16.46 -1.87 -42.23
N ALA A 478 -17.61 -1.33 -42.62
CA ALA A 478 -18.79 -1.25 -41.79
C ALA A 478 -19.30 -2.67 -41.47
N LYS A 479 -19.32 -3.04 -40.19
CA LYS A 479 -20.37 -3.89 -39.64
C LYS A 479 -20.82 -3.32 -38.31
N ALA A 480 -22.11 -2.99 -38.29
CA ALA A 480 -22.85 -2.51 -37.15
C ALA A 480 -23.02 -3.60 -36.09
N GLY A 481 -23.05 -3.17 -34.82
CA GLY A 481 -23.68 -3.90 -33.72
C GLY A 481 -22.75 -4.19 -32.55
N GLU A 482 -22.61 -3.23 -31.64
CA GLU A 482 -22.98 -3.41 -30.22
C GLU A 482 -22.81 -2.10 -29.44
N HIS A 483 -23.76 -1.84 -28.55
CA HIS A 483 -23.95 -0.58 -27.84
C HIS A 483 -22.81 -0.24 -26.88
N VAL A 484 -22.05 0.82 -27.18
CA VAL A 484 -21.33 1.59 -26.15
C VAL A 484 -22.28 2.67 -25.64
N GLY A 485 -22.89 2.39 -24.49
CA GLY A 485 -23.71 3.35 -23.76
C GLY A 485 -22.85 4.50 -23.24
N GLN A 486 -23.18 5.72 -23.67
CA GLN A 486 -22.72 6.98 -23.13
C GLN A 486 -23.20 7.15 -21.69
N THR A 487 -22.29 7.30 -20.73
CA THR A 487 -22.47 8.17 -19.56
C THR A 487 -21.12 8.71 -19.11
N ALA A 488 -20.77 9.89 -19.64
CA ALA A 488 -19.76 10.75 -19.05
C ALA A 488 -20.32 11.32 -17.74
N GLY A 489 -19.88 10.76 -16.61
CA GLY A 489 -20.15 11.27 -15.28
C GLY A 489 -19.03 10.85 -14.34
N ARG A 490 -18.56 11.77 -13.48
CA ARG A 490 -17.62 11.42 -12.40
C ARG A 490 -18.19 10.24 -11.59
N PRO A 491 -17.37 9.25 -11.22
CA PRO A 491 -17.85 8.12 -10.43
C PRO A 491 -18.29 8.61 -9.05
N SER A 492 -19.35 8.02 -8.48
CA SER A 492 -19.74 8.23 -7.09
C SER A 492 -18.88 7.35 -6.17
N ARG A 493 -18.87 7.60 -4.85
CA ARG A 493 -18.14 6.79 -3.86
C ARG A 493 -18.35 5.27 -3.99
N GLN A 494 -19.47 4.80 -4.54
CA GLN A 494 -19.76 3.37 -4.76
C GLN A 494 -18.92 2.71 -5.86
N THR A 495 -18.40 3.48 -6.82
CA THR A 495 -17.53 2.97 -7.89
C THR A 495 -16.07 2.83 -7.46
N HIS A 496 -15.60 3.64 -6.51
CA HIS A 496 -14.29 3.46 -5.84
C HIS A 496 -14.26 2.12 -5.11
N VAL A 497 -15.29 1.86 -4.29
CA VAL A 497 -15.44 0.61 -3.53
C VAL A 497 -15.51 -0.62 -4.46
N LYS A 498 -16.08 -0.53 -5.67
CA LYS A 498 -16.12 -1.67 -6.60
C LYS A 498 -14.78 -1.94 -7.31
N HIS A 499 -13.96 -0.93 -7.57
CA HIS A 499 -12.61 -1.13 -8.09
C HIS A 499 -11.69 -1.71 -7.02
N GLU A 500 -11.84 -1.23 -5.78
CA GLU A 500 -11.13 -1.70 -4.59
C GLU A 500 -11.54 -3.14 -4.22
N ILE A 501 -12.84 -3.46 -4.23
CA ILE A 501 -13.36 -4.82 -4.08
C ILE A 501 -13.03 -5.69 -5.29
N GLY A 502 -12.97 -5.16 -6.51
CA GLY A 502 -12.57 -5.91 -7.71
C GLY A 502 -11.07 -6.22 -7.79
N PHE A 503 -10.25 -5.41 -7.11
CA PHE A 503 -8.83 -5.65 -6.87
C PHE A 503 -8.63 -6.63 -5.70
N ASN A 504 -9.42 -6.51 -4.62
CA ASN A 504 -9.38 -7.42 -3.46
C ASN A 504 -9.98 -8.81 -3.75
N LEU A 505 -11.10 -8.93 -4.47
CA LEU A 505 -11.71 -10.23 -4.82
C LEU A 505 -10.93 -11.01 -5.87
N ARG A 506 -10.02 -10.36 -6.62
CA ARG A 506 -9.06 -11.07 -7.48
C ARG A 506 -7.82 -11.57 -6.71
N ARG A 507 -7.61 -11.06 -5.49
CA ARG A 507 -6.48 -11.41 -4.60
C ARG A 507 -6.86 -12.41 -3.51
N GLU A 508 -8.07 -12.40 -2.96
CA GLU A 508 -8.46 -13.37 -1.92
C GLU A 508 -8.59 -14.83 -2.43
N GLY A 509 -8.36 -15.06 -3.72
CA GLY A 509 -8.26 -16.40 -4.32
C GLY A 509 -6.98 -16.71 -5.10
N ARG A 510 -5.84 -16.00 -4.90
CA ARG A 510 -4.57 -16.28 -5.63
C ARG A 510 -3.29 -16.11 -4.82
#